data_AF-A0A7H9DR04-F1
#
_entry.id   AF-A0A7H9DR04-F1
#
_cell.length_a   1.000
_cell.length_b   1.000
_cell.length_c   1.000
_cell.angle_alpha   90.00
_cell.angle_beta   90.00
_cell.angle_gamma   90.00
#
_symmetry.space_group_name_H-M   'P 1'
#
loop_
_entity.id
_entity.type
_entity.pdbx_description
1 polymer ?
#
loop_
_entity_poly.entity_id
_entity_poly.type
_entity_poly.pdbx_seq_one_letter_code
_entity_poly.pdbx_strand_id
1 'polypeptide(L)'
;MKNLFYVFVISFLTSCAAIHNVPTSQNPNNFIQPNTTSSFVDQNGNFYPDNWLKSYGKPPKNASRRDYSLMKIATESNFQNQLTSYESLRLKNIEKRVKNKKRVIIFVHGIDNDYLFSLKNYNKAKTYMNINSSNDEVINFYWDGLVNESLFGAAKVWVSATTNSQMAGVFGLRRILNVIHNKDVYLISHSRGASVVLSSLVNPSLRESEIKRAENAHHVDFTNAETLLENNNKIYSIMLAPAIGKVDFTLDNNQLKTFTPQLKRMHITINDTDYVLGKGKIGFLSRSLIATDFGYKKDLFDELSKNYTFLEETDFSGQNSHEFREYITNPKFITILKEFKLAK
;
A
#
# COMPACT_ATOMS: atom_id res chain seq x y z
N MET A 1 -41.98 5.42 -2.65
CA MET A 1 -40.77 5.74 -1.85
C MET A 1 -40.23 4.55 -1.04
N LYS A 2 -41.02 3.83 -0.25
CA LYS A 2 -40.56 2.63 0.49
C LYS A 2 -39.99 1.52 -0.42
N ASN A 3 -40.60 1.25 -1.57
CA ASN A 3 -40.11 0.20 -2.49
C ASN A 3 -38.79 0.56 -3.19
N LEU A 4 -38.53 1.85 -3.44
CA LEU A 4 -37.24 2.31 -3.99
C LEU A 4 -36.13 2.14 -2.95
N PHE A 5 -36.41 2.42 -1.67
CA PHE A 5 -35.48 2.19 -0.57
C PHE A 5 -35.11 0.71 -0.43
N TYR A 6 -36.07 -0.21 -0.52
CA TYR A 6 -35.79 -1.64 -0.48
C TYR A 6 -35.01 -2.12 -1.71
N VAL A 7 -35.27 -1.58 -2.91
CA VAL A 7 -34.45 -1.87 -4.11
C VAL A 7 -33.02 -1.35 -3.96
N PHE A 8 -32.81 -0.16 -3.39
CA PHE A 8 -31.47 0.36 -3.06
C PHE A 8 -30.76 -0.49 -2.01
N VAL A 9 -31.45 -0.89 -0.94
CA VAL A 9 -30.90 -1.75 0.12
C VAL A 9 -30.57 -3.15 -0.40
N ILE A 10 -31.45 -3.75 -1.21
CA ILE A 10 -31.21 -5.07 -1.81
C ILE A 10 -30.04 -4.99 -2.81
N SER A 11 -29.98 -3.96 -3.66
CA SER A 11 -28.85 -3.75 -4.59
C SER A 11 -27.52 -3.49 -3.85
N PHE A 12 -27.57 -2.86 -2.67
CA PHE A 12 -26.42 -2.70 -1.78
C PHE A 12 -25.97 -4.02 -1.11
N LEU A 13 -26.90 -4.96 -0.92
CA LEU A 13 -26.64 -6.27 -0.32
C LEU A 13 -26.24 -7.35 -1.34
N THR A 14 -26.67 -7.24 -2.61
CA THR A 14 -26.48 -8.28 -3.65
C THR A 14 -25.46 -7.94 -4.73
N SER A 15 -24.94 -6.71 -4.79
CA SER A 15 -23.89 -6.37 -5.75
C SER A 15 -22.54 -7.00 -5.35
N CYS A 16 -21.95 -7.77 -6.27
CA CYS A 16 -20.52 -8.11 -6.21
C CYS A 16 -19.74 -6.81 -6.44
N ALA A 17 -19.55 -6.08 -5.35
CA ALA A 17 -19.00 -4.73 -5.35
C ALA A 17 -17.50 -4.70 -5.69
N ALA A 18 -16.78 -5.78 -5.40
CA ALA A 18 -15.34 -5.85 -5.56
C ALA A 18 -14.85 -7.29 -5.64
N ILE A 19 -13.64 -7.45 -6.16
CA ILE A 19 -12.87 -8.69 -6.15
C ILE A 19 -11.54 -8.48 -5.45
N HIS A 20 -10.96 -9.57 -4.92
CA HIS A 20 -9.61 -9.55 -4.37
C HIS A 20 -8.59 -9.32 -5.48
N ASN A 21 -7.63 -8.42 -5.26
CA ASN A 21 -6.44 -8.33 -6.10
C ASN A 21 -5.49 -9.46 -5.73
N VAL A 22 -5.60 -10.56 -6.48
CA VAL A 22 -4.75 -11.75 -6.29
C VAL A 22 -3.78 -11.92 -7.46
N PRO A 23 -2.67 -12.65 -7.27
CA PRO A 23 -1.70 -12.80 -8.34
C PRO A 23 -2.26 -13.58 -9.54
N THR A 24 -1.89 -13.18 -10.75
CA THR A 24 -2.22 -13.95 -11.97
C THR A 24 -1.26 -15.13 -12.19
N SER A 25 -0.06 -15.06 -11.61
CA SER A 25 0.97 -16.10 -11.67
C SER A 25 0.84 -17.10 -10.53
N GLN A 26 1.21 -18.36 -10.78
CA GLN A 26 1.42 -19.36 -9.72
C GLN A 26 2.75 -19.17 -8.98
N ASN A 27 3.69 -18.39 -9.51
CA ASN A 27 4.88 -17.94 -8.80
C ASN A 27 4.90 -16.40 -8.79
N PRO A 28 4.19 -15.77 -7.83
CA PRO A 28 3.99 -14.33 -7.82
C PRO A 28 5.13 -13.55 -7.16
N ASN A 29 5.90 -14.23 -6.31
CA ASN A 29 6.98 -13.70 -5.49
C ASN A 29 8.34 -14.12 -6.06
N ASN A 30 8.65 -13.65 -7.27
CA ASN A 30 9.82 -14.07 -8.04
C ASN A 30 10.89 -12.97 -8.18
N PHE A 31 12.02 -13.36 -8.79
CA PHE A 31 13.07 -12.43 -9.23
C PHE A 31 13.07 -12.36 -10.76
N ILE A 32 12.92 -11.15 -11.29
CA ILE A 32 12.90 -10.85 -12.71
C ILE A 32 14.22 -10.17 -13.07
N GLN A 33 14.92 -10.74 -14.04
CA GLN A 33 16.18 -10.18 -14.51
C GLN A 33 15.96 -8.82 -15.21
N PRO A 34 16.92 -7.88 -15.12
CA PRO A 34 18.20 -8.03 -14.41
C PRO A 34 18.14 -7.70 -12.91
N ASN A 35 17.19 -6.88 -12.46
CA ASN A 35 17.21 -6.27 -11.13
C ASN A 35 15.82 -5.94 -10.55
N THR A 36 14.81 -6.76 -10.85
CA THR A 36 13.46 -6.57 -10.31
C THR A 36 13.05 -7.73 -9.41
N THR A 37 12.45 -7.42 -8.27
CA THR A 37 11.85 -8.35 -7.33
C THR A 37 10.34 -8.10 -7.31
N SER A 38 9.53 -9.11 -7.64
CA SER A 38 8.08 -9.04 -7.46
C SER A 38 7.73 -9.48 -6.04
N SER A 39 6.99 -8.67 -5.29
CA SER A 39 6.52 -9.02 -3.93
C SER A 39 5.02 -8.84 -3.85
N PHE A 40 4.27 -9.94 -3.74
CA PHE A 40 2.81 -9.95 -3.70
C PHE A 40 2.32 -10.51 -2.37
N VAL A 41 1.53 -9.70 -1.66
CA VAL A 41 0.92 -10.07 -0.39
C VAL A 41 -0.61 -10.01 -0.43
N ASP A 42 -1.27 -10.77 0.43
CA ASP A 42 -2.72 -10.70 0.61
C ASP A 42 -3.15 -9.47 1.42
N GLN A 43 -4.44 -9.36 1.74
CA GLN A 43 -5.00 -8.26 2.52
C GLN A 43 -4.41 -8.08 3.93
N ASN A 44 -3.71 -9.10 4.44
CA ASN A 44 -3.14 -9.12 5.77
C ASN A 44 -1.61 -9.03 5.74
N GLY A 45 -1.02 -8.90 4.55
CA GLY A 45 0.42 -8.80 4.37
C GLY A 45 1.15 -10.15 4.27
N ASN A 46 0.43 -11.27 4.20
CA ASN A 46 1.05 -12.58 4.02
C ASN A 46 1.49 -12.79 2.57
N PHE A 47 2.69 -13.36 2.36
CA PHE A 47 3.21 -13.57 1.00
C PHE A 47 2.55 -14.77 0.32
N TYR A 48 2.04 -14.58 -0.90
CA TYR A 48 1.52 -15.69 -1.71
C TYR A 48 2.63 -16.70 -2.05
N PRO A 49 2.49 -17.98 -1.66
CA PRO A 49 3.49 -18.99 -2.00
C PRO A 49 3.42 -19.45 -3.45
N ASP A 50 4.44 -20.20 -3.86
CA ASP A 50 4.45 -20.84 -5.17
C ASP A 50 3.32 -21.89 -5.24
N ASN A 51 2.64 -21.95 -6.38
CA ASN A 51 1.44 -22.75 -6.63
C ASN A 51 0.29 -22.48 -5.63
N TRP A 52 0.16 -21.23 -5.14
CA TRP A 52 -0.83 -20.85 -4.13
C TRP A 52 -2.26 -21.29 -4.47
N LEU A 53 -2.67 -21.27 -5.75
CA LEU A 53 -4.05 -21.58 -6.11
C LEU A 53 -4.44 -23.01 -5.72
N LYS A 54 -3.47 -23.94 -5.69
CA LYS A 54 -3.67 -25.33 -5.29
C LYS A 54 -3.99 -25.46 -3.80
N SER A 55 -3.27 -24.73 -2.95
CA SER A 55 -3.39 -24.86 -1.48
C SER A 55 -4.39 -23.88 -0.87
N TYR A 56 -4.63 -22.73 -1.51
CA TYR A 56 -5.46 -21.65 -0.98
C TYR A 56 -6.76 -21.47 -1.76
N GLY A 57 -6.94 -22.12 -2.91
CA GLY A 57 -8.17 -22.05 -3.69
C GLY A 57 -8.44 -20.67 -4.29
N LYS A 58 -9.59 -20.56 -4.98
CA LYS A 58 -10.02 -19.30 -5.60
C LYS A 58 -10.63 -18.37 -4.55
N PRO A 59 -10.29 -17.07 -4.54
CA PRO A 59 -10.97 -16.09 -3.71
C PRO A 59 -12.46 -16.01 -4.04
N PRO A 60 -13.32 -15.67 -3.07
CA PRO A 60 -14.74 -15.49 -3.29
C PRO A 60 -14.99 -14.26 -4.16
N LYS A 61 -16.03 -14.32 -4.99
CA LYS A 61 -16.38 -13.26 -5.97
C LYS A 61 -16.84 -11.94 -5.35
N ASN A 62 -17.17 -11.92 -4.06
CA ASN A 62 -17.71 -10.75 -3.36
C ASN A 62 -16.66 -9.95 -2.58
N ALA A 63 -15.37 -10.30 -2.73
CA ALA A 63 -14.24 -9.77 -1.97
C ALA A 63 -14.49 -9.67 -0.47
N SER A 64 -15.22 -10.64 0.09
CA SER A 64 -15.49 -10.64 1.52
C SER A 64 -14.20 -10.81 2.28
N ARG A 65 -13.80 -9.74 2.96
CA ARG A 65 -12.57 -9.70 3.75
C ARG A 65 -12.49 -10.82 4.78
N ARG A 66 -13.63 -11.34 5.28
CA ARG A 66 -13.71 -12.43 6.27
C ARG A 66 -13.42 -13.80 5.68
N ASP A 67 -13.62 -13.97 4.37
CA ASP A 67 -13.81 -15.30 3.79
C ASP A 67 -12.52 -15.83 3.15
N TYR A 68 -11.54 -14.97 2.91
CA TYR A 68 -10.31 -15.36 2.21
C TYR A 68 -9.10 -14.61 2.70
N SER A 69 -8.18 -15.27 3.41
CA SER A 69 -6.83 -14.75 3.67
C SER A 69 -5.88 -15.94 3.85
N LEU A 70 -4.61 -15.79 3.48
CA LEU A 70 -3.66 -16.90 3.45
C LEU A 70 -3.47 -17.51 4.84
N MET A 71 -3.22 -16.69 5.86
CA MET A 71 -3.00 -17.19 7.22
C MET A 71 -4.22 -17.92 7.78
N LYS A 72 -5.43 -17.40 7.55
CA LYS A 72 -6.67 -18.08 7.91
C LYS A 72 -6.77 -19.47 7.30
N ILE A 73 -6.67 -19.54 5.97
CA ILE A 73 -6.81 -20.81 5.24
C ILE A 73 -5.75 -21.82 5.71
N ALA A 74 -4.50 -21.36 5.89
CA ALA A 74 -3.42 -22.20 6.34
C ALA A 74 -3.60 -22.69 7.79
N THR A 75 -4.16 -21.86 8.66
CA THR A 75 -4.45 -22.21 10.06
C THR A 75 -5.59 -23.21 10.13
N GLU A 76 -6.73 -22.92 9.48
CA GLU A 76 -7.91 -23.79 9.46
C GLU A 76 -7.65 -25.14 8.77
N SER A 77 -6.70 -25.18 7.84
CA SER A 77 -6.28 -26.40 7.12
C SER A 77 -5.02 -27.06 7.70
N ASN A 78 -4.51 -26.61 8.85
CA ASN A 78 -3.37 -27.18 9.57
C ASN A 78 -2.03 -27.20 8.79
N PHE A 79 -1.76 -26.21 7.96
CA PHE A 79 -0.48 -26.05 7.25
C PHE A 79 0.19 -24.68 7.43
N GLN A 80 -0.23 -23.88 8.43
CA GLN A 80 0.34 -22.56 8.76
C GLN A 80 1.88 -22.53 8.80
N ASN A 81 2.53 -23.58 9.33
CA ASN A 81 3.99 -23.66 9.40
C ASN A 81 4.65 -23.64 8.00
N GLN A 82 3.98 -24.16 6.98
CA GLN A 82 4.46 -24.12 5.60
C GLN A 82 4.42 -22.69 5.05
N LEU A 83 3.36 -21.93 5.34
CA LEU A 83 3.25 -20.53 4.97
C LEU A 83 4.35 -19.71 5.67
N THR A 84 4.50 -19.83 7.00
CA THR A 84 5.54 -19.10 7.75
C THR A 84 6.96 -19.47 7.29
N SER A 85 7.22 -20.74 6.97
CA SER A 85 8.51 -21.18 6.43
C SER A 85 8.78 -20.57 5.05
N TYR A 86 7.75 -20.51 4.18
CA TYR A 86 7.85 -19.83 2.89
C TYR A 86 8.15 -18.35 3.05
N GLU A 87 7.44 -17.63 3.94
CA GLU A 87 7.68 -16.22 4.20
C GLU A 87 9.11 -15.95 4.69
N SER A 88 9.59 -16.77 5.64
CA SER A 88 10.95 -16.68 6.16
C SER A 88 12.00 -16.89 5.06
N LEU A 89 11.81 -17.90 4.22
CA LEU A 89 12.67 -18.15 3.07
C LEU A 89 12.62 -17.01 2.05
N ARG A 90 11.43 -16.45 1.79
CA ARG A 90 11.24 -15.32 0.87
C ARG A 90 12.00 -14.09 1.34
N LEU A 91 11.88 -13.72 2.61
CA LEU A 91 12.58 -12.59 3.20
C LEU A 91 14.11 -12.78 3.15
N LYS A 92 14.62 -13.97 3.51
CA LYS A 92 16.05 -14.31 3.36
C LYS A 92 16.54 -14.22 1.92
N ASN A 93 15.71 -14.60 0.95
CA ASN A 93 16.05 -14.48 -0.46
C ASN A 93 16.10 -13.01 -0.92
N ILE A 94 15.19 -12.15 -0.42
CA ILE A 94 15.23 -10.71 -0.68
C ILE A 94 16.49 -10.09 -0.09
N GLU A 95 16.82 -10.40 1.17
CA GLU A 95 18.07 -9.97 1.82
C GLU A 95 19.30 -10.31 0.96
N LYS A 96 19.41 -11.58 0.54
CA LYS A 96 20.52 -12.03 -0.32
C LYS A 96 20.55 -11.28 -1.65
N ARG A 97 19.39 -11.03 -2.25
CA ARG A 97 19.24 -10.33 -3.54
C ARG A 97 19.75 -8.90 -3.46
N VAL A 98 19.42 -8.18 -2.39
CA VAL A 98 19.79 -6.76 -2.22
C VAL A 98 21.17 -6.56 -1.61
N LYS A 99 21.83 -7.60 -1.09
CA LYS A 99 23.10 -7.51 -0.35
C LYS A 99 24.15 -6.62 -1.02
N ASN A 100 24.38 -6.82 -2.32
CA ASN A 100 25.40 -6.10 -3.09
C ASN A 100 24.87 -4.85 -3.81
N LYS A 101 23.62 -4.46 -3.53
CA LYS A 101 23.02 -3.24 -4.08
C LYS A 101 23.34 -2.05 -3.20
N LYS A 102 23.33 -0.86 -3.78
CA LYS A 102 23.43 0.43 -3.07
C LYS A 102 22.03 0.98 -2.77
N ARG A 103 21.14 0.92 -3.76
CA ARG A 103 19.77 1.46 -3.67
C ARG A 103 18.73 0.36 -3.82
N VAL A 104 17.64 0.50 -3.08
CA VAL A 104 16.43 -0.32 -3.25
C VAL A 104 15.26 0.61 -3.54
N ILE A 105 14.59 0.43 -4.67
CA ILE A 105 13.48 1.28 -5.12
C ILE A 105 12.21 0.45 -5.08
N ILE A 106 11.28 0.79 -4.21
CA ILE A 106 10.06 0.02 -3.95
C ILE A 106 8.86 0.81 -4.47
N PHE A 107 8.12 0.23 -5.40
CA PHE A 107 6.86 0.79 -5.88
C PHE A 107 5.66 0.18 -5.16
N VAL A 108 4.70 1.02 -4.77
CA VAL A 108 3.49 0.62 -4.05
C VAL A 108 2.24 1.25 -4.69
N HIS A 109 1.32 0.43 -5.18
CA HIS A 109 0.11 0.89 -5.87
C HIS A 109 -0.99 1.32 -4.89
N GLY A 110 -2.00 2.03 -5.41
CA GLY A 110 -3.21 2.40 -4.68
C GLY A 110 -4.28 1.30 -4.68
N ILE A 111 -5.46 1.60 -4.15
CA ILE A 111 -6.64 0.71 -4.29
C ILE A 111 -7.10 0.65 -5.76
N ASP A 112 -7.92 -0.32 -6.11
CA ASP A 112 -8.52 -0.43 -7.44
C ASP A 112 -7.49 -0.54 -8.58
N ASN A 113 -6.36 -1.17 -8.27
CA ASN A 113 -5.28 -1.43 -9.21
C ASN A 113 -4.99 -2.93 -9.21
N ASP A 114 -5.24 -3.60 -10.32
CA ASP A 114 -4.81 -4.98 -10.51
C ASP A 114 -3.29 -5.07 -10.76
N TYR A 115 -2.78 -6.30 -10.79
CA TYR A 115 -1.37 -6.59 -11.08
C TYR A 115 -0.87 -5.95 -12.40
N LEU A 116 -1.61 -6.11 -13.50
CA LEU A 116 -1.17 -5.67 -14.83
C LEU A 116 -1.15 -4.15 -14.94
N PHE A 117 -2.17 -3.49 -14.39
CA PHE A 117 -2.28 -2.05 -14.35
C PHE A 117 -1.18 -1.43 -13.49
N SER A 118 -0.94 -1.99 -12.30
CA SER A 118 0.18 -1.62 -11.42
C SER A 118 1.53 -1.78 -12.13
N LEU A 119 1.77 -2.94 -12.77
CA LEU A 119 3.01 -3.22 -13.50
C LEU A 119 3.25 -2.23 -14.65
N LYS A 120 2.21 -1.88 -15.42
CA LYS A 120 2.29 -0.88 -16.48
C LYS A 120 2.74 0.48 -15.94
N ASN A 121 2.20 0.90 -14.79
CA ASN A 121 2.53 2.19 -14.18
C ASN A 121 3.94 2.19 -13.57
N TYR A 122 4.34 1.12 -12.88
CA TYR A 122 5.71 0.97 -12.40
C TYR A 122 6.71 1.01 -13.55
N ASN A 123 6.45 0.28 -14.63
CA ASN A 123 7.31 0.29 -15.83
C ASN A 123 7.40 1.67 -16.46
N LYS A 124 6.31 2.45 -16.48
CA LYS A 124 6.33 3.82 -16.97
C LYS A 124 7.16 4.74 -16.09
N ALA A 125 7.00 4.68 -14.77
CA ALA A 125 7.78 5.51 -13.85
C ALA A 125 9.28 5.27 -14.05
N LYS A 126 9.68 3.99 -14.18
CA LYS A 126 11.07 3.59 -14.47
C LYS A 126 11.63 4.18 -15.76
N THR A 127 10.80 4.54 -16.76
CA THR A 127 11.30 5.16 -17.99
C THR A 127 11.95 6.53 -17.75
N TYR A 128 11.57 7.22 -16.67
CA TYR A 128 12.11 8.52 -16.26
C TYR A 128 13.27 8.43 -15.25
N MET A 129 13.61 7.21 -14.80
CA MET A 129 14.55 7.00 -13.70
C MET A 129 15.90 6.44 -14.15
N ASN A 130 16.99 6.95 -13.56
CA ASN A 130 18.34 6.43 -13.73
C ASN A 130 18.55 5.19 -12.85
N ILE A 131 18.11 4.03 -13.35
CA ILE A 131 18.25 2.74 -12.69
C ILE A 131 19.46 2.00 -13.26
N ASN A 132 20.44 1.74 -12.40
CA ASN A 132 21.61 0.95 -12.69
C ASN A 132 21.38 -0.49 -12.22
N SER A 133 21.22 -1.42 -13.15
CA SER A 133 20.89 -2.82 -12.83
C SER A 133 21.92 -3.53 -11.96
N SER A 134 23.18 -3.10 -11.97
CA SER A 134 24.23 -3.64 -11.12
C SER A 134 24.12 -3.14 -9.68
N ASN A 135 23.81 -1.84 -9.49
CA ASN A 135 23.79 -1.18 -8.18
C ASN A 135 22.41 -1.07 -7.53
N ASP A 136 21.32 -1.23 -8.28
CA ASP A 136 19.97 -1.02 -7.77
C ASP A 136 19.14 -2.29 -7.85
N GLU A 137 18.23 -2.49 -6.88
CA GLU A 137 17.12 -3.43 -7.00
C GLU A 137 15.81 -2.65 -7.01
N VAL A 138 14.91 -3.00 -7.93
CA VAL A 138 13.53 -2.52 -7.94
C VAL A 138 12.64 -3.58 -7.30
N ILE A 139 11.87 -3.23 -6.29
CA ILE A 139 10.83 -4.09 -5.74
C ILE A 139 9.48 -3.57 -6.20
N ASN A 140 8.77 -4.38 -6.99
CA ASN A 140 7.36 -4.12 -7.28
C ASN A 140 6.55 -4.75 -6.14
N PHE A 141 6.02 -3.91 -5.25
CA PHE A 141 5.19 -4.37 -4.14
C PHE A 141 3.71 -4.32 -4.55
N TYR A 142 3.03 -5.44 -4.40
CA TYR A 142 1.62 -5.63 -4.71
C TYR A 142 0.89 -6.10 -3.46
N TRP A 143 -0.28 -5.54 -3.23
CA TRP A 143 -1.11 -5.84 -2.07
C TRP A 143 -2.58 -5.93 -2.48
N ASP A 144 -3.39 -6.54 -1.63
CA ASP A 144 -4.82 -6.64 -1.89
C ASP A 144 -5.57 -5.34 -1.56
N GLY A 145 -5.46 -4.38 -2.47
CA GLY A 145 -6.20 -3.12 -2.45
C GLY A 145 -7.65 -3.23 -2.96
N LEU A 146 -8.11 -4.45 -3.28
CA LEU A 146 -9.36 -4.75 -3.96
C LEU A 146 -9.45 -4.12 -5.37
N VAL A 147 -10.24 -4.73 -6.25
CA VAL A 147 -10.57 -4.17 -7.57
C VAL A 147 -12.07 -4.00 -7.64
N ASN A 148 -12.51 -2.81 -8.02
CA ASN A 148 -13.91 -2.44 -8.05
C ASN A 148 -14.58 -2.95 -9.32
N GLU A 149 -15.74 -3.60 -9.19
CA GLU A 149 -16.56 -4.03 -10.33
C GLU A 149 -17.82 -3.16 -10.50
N SER A 150 -18.12 -2.23 -9.58
CA SER A 150 -19.31 -1.35 -9.68
C SER A 150 -19.23 -0.02 -8.92
N LEU A 151 -19.93 1.01 -9.42
CA LEU A 151 -19.96 2.35 -8.78
C LEU A 151 -20.54 2.34 -7.35
N PHE A 152 -21.47 1.43 -7.03
CA PHE A 152 -22.10 1.32 -5.70
C PHE A 152 -21.26 0.52 -4.69
N GLY A 153 -20.22 -0.18 -5.15
CA GLY A 153 -19.28 -0.93 -4.31
C GLY A 153 -18.15 -0.10 -3.68
N ALA A 154 -17.94 1.12 -4.19
CA ALA A 154 -16.76 1.93 -3.90
C ALA A 154 -16.57 2.25 -2.40
N ALA A 155 -17.65 2.52 -1.64
CA ALA A 155 -17.54 2.86 -0.22
C ALA A 155 -17.15 1.65 0.66
N LYS A 156 -17.70 0.46 0.37
CA LYS A 156 -17.37 -0.79 1.08
C LYS A 156 -15.94 -1.24 0.78
N VAL A 157 -15.52 -1.07 -0.48
CA VAL A 157 -14.13 -1.25 -0.92
C VAL A 157 -13.21 -0.31 -0.17
N TRP A 158 -13.54 0.98 -0.10
CA TRP A 158 -12.69 1.99 0.54
C TRP A 158 -12.44 1.71 2.04
N VAL A 159 -13.49 1.32 2.78
CA VAL A 159 -13.35 0.95 4.21
C VAL A 159 -12.52 -0.33 4.38
N SER A 160 -12.76 -1.34 3.54
CA SER A 160 -12.01 -2.60 3.63
C SER A 160 -10.54 -2.42 3.24
N ALA A 161 -10.28 -1.68 2.17
CA ALA A 161 -8.95 -1.39 1.67
C ALA A 161 -8.13 -0.52 2.62
N THR A 162 -8.78 0.26 3.48
CA THR A 162 -8.09 1.05 4.51
C THR A 162 -7.33 0.17 5.49
N THR A 163 -8.01 -0.76 6.15
CA THR A 163 -7.30 -1.65 7.05
C THR A 163 -6.37 -2.60 6.27
N ASN A 164 -6.74 -3.05 5.06
CA ASN A 164 -5.84 -3.88 4.23
C ASN A 164 -4.51 -3.17 3.96
N SER A 165 -4.56 -1.87 3.64
CA SER A 165 -3.35 -1.09 3.38
C SER A 165 -2.43 -1.03 4.60
N GLN A 166 -3.01 -0.88 5.78
CA GLN A 166 -2.27 -0.86 7.04
C GLN A 166 -1.64 -2.22 7.35
N MET A 167 -2.41 -3.31 7.18
CA MET A 167 -1.91 -4.68 7.40
C MET A 167 -0.83 -5.07 6.39
N ALA A 168 -1.02 -4.75 5.10
CA ALA A 168 -0.01 -4.96 4.07
C ALA A 168 1.28 -4.17 4.35
N GLY A 169 1.15 -2.97 4.93
CA GLY A 169 2.30 -2.20 5.42
C GLY A 169 3.04 -2.88 6.57
N VAL A 170 2.32 -3.31 7.60
CA VAL A 170 2.87 -3.92 8.82
C VAL A 170 3.46 -5.31 8.58
N PHE A 171 2.74 -6.20 7.89
CA PHE A 171 3.13 -7.60 7.77
C PHE A 171 3.74 -7.97 6.42
N GLY A 172 3.61 -7.10 5.42
CA GLY A 172 4.26 -7.27 4.12
C GLY A 172 5.48 -6.37 3.97
N LEU A 173 5.25 -5.08 3.73
CA LEU A 173 6.31 -4.13 3.36
C LEU A 173 7.34 -3.94 4.48
N ARG A 174 6.91 -3.78 5.74
CA ARG A 174 7.84 -3.63 6.87
C ARG A 174 8.76 -4.82 7.02
N ARG A 175 8.25 -6.06 6.87
CA ARG A 175 9.09 -7.26 6.95
C ARG A 175 10.16 -7.27 5.86
N ILE A 176 9.86 -6.77 4.66
CA ILE A 176 10.87 -6.53 3.61
C ILE A 176 11.89 -5.49 4.06
N LEU A 177 11.44 -4.36 4.62
CA LEU A 177 12.35 -3.31 5.13
C LEU A 177 13.26 -3.82 6.25
N ASN A 178 12.74 -4.67 7.14
CA ASN A 178 13.46 -5.25 8.28
C ASN A 178 14.59 -6.19 7.87
N VAL A 179 14.63 -6.68 6.62
CA VAL A 179 15.75 -7.50 6.09
C VAL A 179 16.67 -6.73 5.14
N ILE A 180 16.39 -5.44 4.89
CA ILE A 180 17.26 -4.57 4.10
C ILE A 180 18.19 -3.84 5.06
N HIS A 181 19.51 -3.85 4.80
CA HIS A 181 20.50 -3.20 5.65
C HIS A 181 21.48 -2.34 4.86
N ASN A 182 21.85 -1.19 5.43
CA ASN A 182 22.87 -0.28 4.89
C ASN A 182 22.58 0.17 3.44
N LYS A 183 21.32 0.50 3.11
CA LYS A 183 20.88 0.94 1.77
C LYS A 183 20.26 2.33 1.79
N ASP A 184 20.30 2.98 0.62
CA ASP A 184 19.34 4.04 0.29
C ASP A 184 18.05 3.38 -0.22
N VAL A 185 16.95 3.52 0.51
CA VAL A 185 15.65 2.91 0.19
C VAL A 185 14.69 4.00 -0.25
N TYR A 186 14.10 3.84 -1.44
CA TYR A 186 13.15 4.78 -2.01
C TYR A 186 11.77 4.13 -2.12
N LEU A 187 10.80 4.65 -1.38
CA LEU A 187 9.41 4.19 -1.38
C LEU A 187 8.57 5.13 -2.26
N ILE A 188 8.13 4.65 -3.42
CA ILE A 188 7.33 5.43 -4.36
C ILE A 188 5.92 4.86 -4.37
N SER A 189 4.97 5.59 -3.78
CA SER A 189 3.59 5.14 -3.63
C SER A 189 2.58 6.02 -4.34
N HIS A 190 1.42 5.46 -4.64
CA HIS A 190 0.28 6.18 -5.17
C HIS A 190 -0.97 6.03 -4.30
N SER A 191 -1.76 7.09 -4.14
CA SER A 191 -3.08 7.03 -3.50
C SER A 191 -3.01 6.36 -2.11
N ARG A 192 -3.80 5.33 -1.87
CA ARG A 192 -3.80 4.58 -0.60
C ARG A 192 -2.53 3.77 -0.33
N GLY A 193 -1.70 3.55 -1.36
CA GLY A 193 -0.36 3.00 -1.17
C GLY A 193 0.49 3.82 -0.19
N ALA A 194 0.17 5.11 -0.01
CA ALA A 194 0.76 5.95 1.04
C ALA A 194 0.52 5.38 2.45
N SER A 195 -0.66 4.81 2.72
CA SER A 195 -0.98 4.19 4.03
C SER A 195 -0.21 2.88 4.24
N VAL A 196 0.04 2.11 3.16
CA VAL A 196 0.95 0.94 3.20
C VAL A 196 2.36 1.40 3.58
N VAL A 197 2.87 2.46 2.95
CA VAL A 197 4.18 3.03 3.26
C VAL A 197 4.25 3.52 4.70
N LEU A 198 3.33 4.36 5.15
CA LEU A 198 3.31 4.86 6.53
C LEU A 198 3.24 3.73 7.55
N SER A 199 2.35 2.77 7.32
CA SER A 199 2.18 1.61 8.21
C SER A 199 3.38 0.68 8.19
N SER A 200 4.23 0.73 7.16
CA SER A 200 5.50 0.02 7.18
C SER A 200 6.57 0.71 8.04
N LEU A 201 6.51 2.04 8.16
CA LEU A 201 7.50 2.86 8.88
C LEU A 201 7.18 3.04 10.36
N VAL A 202 5.89 3.05 10.71
CA VAL A 202 5.41 3.20 12.09
C VAL A 202 4.10 2.45 12.26
N ASN A 203 3.79 1.99 13.47
CA ASN A 203 2.54 1.26 13.71
C ASN A 203 1.31 2.12 13.36
N PRO A 204 0.34 1.57 12.61
CA PRO A 204 -0.94 2.23 12.40
C PRO A 204 -1.74 2.22 13.70
N SER A 205 -2.62 3.21 13.84
CA SER A 205 -3.59 3.25 14.94
C SER A 205 -4.84 2.56 14.41
N LEU A 206 -5.09 1.33 14.89
CA LEU A 206 -6.23 0.51 14.47
C LEU A 206 -7.28 0.53 15.58
N ARG A 207 -8.56 0.55 15.19
CA ARG A 207 -9.63 0.40 16.18
C ARG A 207 -9.54 -0.99 16.80
N GLU A 208 -9.91 -1.12 18.08
CA GLU A 208 -9.94 -2.41 18.78
C GLU A 208 -10.76 -3.48 18.01
N SER A 209 -11.85 -3.06 17.36
CA SER A 209 -12.67 -3.96 16.53
C SER A 209 -11.97 -4.45 15.24
N GLU A 210 -11.00 -3.70 14.73
CA GLU A 210 -10.16 -4.11 13.60
C GLU A 210 -9.05 -5.06 14.05
N ILE A 211 -8.44 -4.79 15.20
CA ILE A 211 -7.45 -5.68 15.84
C ILE A 211 -8.09 -7.03 16.15
N LYS A 212 -9.21 -7.05 16.88
CA LYS A 212 -9.97 -8.28 17.19
C LYS A 212 -10.38 -9.04 15.93
N ARG A 213 -10.66 -8.34 14.82
CA ARG A 213 -10.99 -9.00 13.55
C ARG A 213 -9.74 -9.64 12.94
N ALA A 214 -8.61 -8.96 12.92
CA ALA A 214 -7.35 -9.51 12.44
C ALA A 214 -6.95 -10.77 13.24
N GLU A 215 -7.10 -10.72 14.56
CA GLU A 215 -6.77 -11.83 15.45
C GLU A 215 -7.76 -12.99 15.30
N ASN A 216 -9.06 -12.72 15.44
CA ASN A 216 -10.07 -13.79 15.52
C ASN A 216 -10.47 -14.38 14.16
N ALA A 217 -10.50 -13.55 13.10
CA ALA A 217 -10.95 -14.00 11.79
C ALA A 217 -9.79 -14.34 10.85
N HIS A 218 -8.60 -13.76 11.09
CA HIS A 218 -7.46 -13.92 10.18
C HIS A 218 -6.25 -14.60 10.83
N HIS A 219 -6.28 -14.87 12.13
CA HIS A 219 -5.17 -15.47 12.88
C HIS A 219 -3.88 -14.66 12.74
N VAL A 220 -4.00 -13.33 12.69
CA VAL A 220 -2.87 -12.40 12.61
C VAL A 220 -2.69 -11.68 13.93
N ASP A 221 -1.52 -11.86 14.55
CA ASP A 221 -1.15 -11.18 15.79
C ASP A 221 -0.67 -9.75 15.51
N PHE A 222 -1.61 -8.80 15.56
CA PHE A 222 -1.31 -7.38 15.43
C PHE A 222 -0.69 -6.79 16.70
N THR A 223 -1.08 -7.30 17.86
CA THR A 223 -0.66 -6.79 19.16
C THR A 223 0.85 -6.91 19.34
N ASN A 224 1.46 -7.99 18.85
CA ASN A 224 2.92 -8.21 18.87
C ASN A 224 3.60 -7.97 17.52
N ALA A 225 3.00 -7.16 16.64
CA ALA A 225 3.60 -6.87 15.34
C ALA A 225 4.97 -6.19 15.50
N GLU A 226 5.99 -6.75 14.86
CA GLU A 226 7.34 -6.20 14.87
C GLU A 226 7.36 -4.75 14.40
N THR A 227 8.07 -3.89 15.11
CA THR A 227 8.35 -2.52 14.66
C THR A 227 9.38 -2.51 13.53
N LEU A 228 9.52 -1.38 12.83
CA LEU A 228 10.61 -1.21 11.88
C LEU A 228 11.96 -1.28 12.63
N LEU A 229 12.88 -2.10 12.15
CA LEU A 229 14.21 -2.25 12.73
C LEU A 229 15.17 -1.15 12.26
N GLU A 230 16.06 -0.73 13.17
CA GLU A 230 17.15 0.21 12.89
C GLU A 230 18.30 -0.51 12.17
N ASN A 231 18.19 -0.58 10.84
CA ASN A 231 19.08 -1.34 9.95
C ASN A 231 20.11 -0.47 9.22
N ASN A 232 20.35 0.74 9.74
CA ASN A 232 21.23 1.74 9.14
C ASN A 232 20.88 2.09 7.67
N ASN A 233 19.59 2.05 7.34
CA ASN A 233 19.08 2.50 6.05
C ASN A 233 18.88 4.03 6.04
N LYS A 234 18.91 4.61 4.84
CA LYS A 234 18.35 5.94 4.58
C LYS A 234 17.09 5.77 3.76
N ILE A 235 15.94 6.02 4.36
CA ILE A 235 14.63 5.82 3.75
C ILE A 235 14.12 7.16 3.24
N TYR A 236 13.69 7.17 1.99
CA TYR A 236 13.09 8.29 1.29
C TYR A 236 11.71 7.87 0.79
N SER A 237 10.68 8.67 1.01
CA SER A 237 9.34 8.40 0.51
C SER A 237 8.90 9.47 -0.48
N ILE A 238 8.32 9.06 -1.61
CA ILE A 238 7.64 9.90 -2.58
C ILE A 238 6.21 9.38 -2.68
N MET A 239 5.24 10.15 -2.19
CA MET A 239 3.83 9.80 -2.18
C MET A 239 3.07 10.66 -3.17
N LEU A 240 2.63 10.04 -4.26
CA LEU A 240 1.83 10.68 -5.30
C LEU A 240 0.35 10.51 -4.96
N ALA A 241 -0.39 11.62 -4.99
CA ALA A 241 -1.81 11.69 -4.67
C ALA A 241 -2.21 11.02 -3.32
N PRO A 242 -1.49 11.23 -2.20
CA PRO A 242 -1.67 10.42 -1.00
C PRO A 242 -3.10 10.48 -0.43
N ALA A 243 -3.78 9.33 -0.41
CA ALA A 243 -5.15 9.18 0.10
C ALA A 243 -5.15 8.76 1.58
N ILE A 244 -4.55 9.62 2.41
CA ILE A 244 -4.34 9.50 3.85
C ILE A 244 -4.68 10.84 4.53
N GLY A 245 -4.71 10.86 5.86
CA GLY A 245 -4.91 12.09 6.61
C GLY A 245 -4.38 12.03 8.03
N LYS A 246 -4.83 12.95 8.88
CA LYS A 246 -4.29 13.14 10.24
C LYS A 246 -4.23 11.85 11.07
N VAL A 247 -5.24 11.00 10.94
CA VAL A 247 -5.33 9.70 11.65
C VAL A 247 -4.18 8.75 11.33
N ASP A 248 -3.58 8.85 10.14
CA ASP A 248 -2.42 8.03 9.78
C ASP A 248 -1.14 8.47 10.53
N PHE A 249 -1.11 9.72 11.03
CA PHE A 249 0.01 10.35 11.74
C PHE A 249 -0.17 10.45 13.25
N THR A 250 -1.33 10.08 13.80
CA THR A 250 -1.64 10.20 15.23
C THR A 250 -1.91 8.86 15.89
N LEU A 251 -1.51 8.71 17.15
CA LEU A 251 -1.94 7.65 18.07
C LEU A 251 -3.41 7.85 18.49
N ASP A 252 -3.99 6.87 19.17
CA ASP A 252 -5.39 6.93 19.65
C ASP A 252 -5.65 8.08 20.62
N ASN A 253 -4.62 8.54 21.33
CA ASN A 253 -4.66 9.70 22.22
C ASN A 253 -4.39 11.04 21.49
N ASN A 254 -4.44 11.05 20.15
CA ASN A 254 -4.15 12.18 19.26
C ASN A 254 -2.71 12.69 19.29
N GLN A 255 -1.77 12.03 19.98
CA GLN A 255 -0.35 12.40 19.90
C GLN A 255 0.21 12.03 18.53
N LEU A 256 1.13 12.86 18.03
CA LEU A 256 1.85 12.58 16.79
C LEU A 256 2.75 11.34 16.94
N LYS A 257 2.78 10.51 15.92
CA LYS A 257 3.63 9.32 15.86
C LYS A 257 5.10 9.71 15.71
N THR A 258 5.97 8.97 16.37
CA THR A 258 7.42 9.12 16.17
C THR A 258 7.88 8.21 15.03
N PHE A 259 8.47 8.80 13.99
CA PHE A 259 9.08 8.05 12.90
C PHE A 259 10.55 7.73 13.21
N THR A 260 11.04 6.62 12.66
CA THR A 260 12.45 6.22 12.74
C THR A 260 13.38 7.35 12.22
N PRO A 261 14.56 7.54 12.83
CA PRO A 261 15.59 8.41 12.27
C PRO A 261 16.08 7.96 10.88
N GLN A 262 15.84 6.72 10.47
CA GLN A 262 16.16 6.24 9.11
C GLN A 262 15.34 6.95 8.03
N LEU A 263 14.12 7.41 8.35
CA LEU A 263 13.32 8.23 7.45
C LEU A 263 13.96 9.61 7.31
N LYS A 264 14.48 9.91 6.11
CA LYS A 264 15.20 11.16 5.84
C LYS A 264 14.32 12.21 5.21
N ARG A 265 13.44 11.80 4.29
CA ARG A 265 12.52 12.68 3.57
C ARG A 265 11.21 11.95 3.27
N MET A 266 10.10 12.66 3.37
CA MET A 266 8.79 12.23 2.89
C MET A 266 8.22 13.36 2.03
N HIS A 267 8.31 13.17 0.72
CA HIS A 267 7.82 14.10 -0.27
C HIS A 267 6.42 13.70 -0.72
N ILE A 268 5.48 14.64 -0.69
CA ILE A 268 4.10 14.43 -1.11
C ILE A 268 3.74 15.30 -2.31
N THR A 269 2.72 14.90 -3.06
CA THR A 269 2.06 15.82 -3.99
C THR A 269 0.76 16.32 -3.39
N ILE A 270 0.49 17.62 -3.51
CA ILE A 270 -0.81 18.20 -3.16
C ILE A 270 -1.54 18.57 -4.45
N ASN A 271 -2.81 18.21 -4.58
CA ASN A 271 -3.59 18.53 -5.76
C ASN A 271 -5.05 18.83 -5.39
N ASP A 272 -5.39 20.12 -5.30
CA ASP A 272 -6.74 20.57 -4.92
C ASP A 272 -7.79 20.42 -6.05
N THR A 273 -7.32 20.06 -7.25
CA THR A 273 -8.14 19.74 -8.43
C THR A 273 -8.35 18.23 -8.63
N ASP A 274 -7.71 17.38 -7.82
CA ASP A 274 -7.93 15.94 -7.86
C ASP A 274 -9.34 15.60 -7.36
N TYR A 275 -10.22 15.24 -8.28
CA TYR A 275 -11.62 14.98 -7.96
C TYR A 275 -11.82 13.78 -7.03
N VAL A 276 -10.91 12.79 -6.99
CA VAL A 276 -11.05 11.64 -6.08
C VAL A 276 -10.67 12.06 -4.68
N LEU A 277 -9.55 12.77 -4.52
CA LEU A 277 -9.11 13.28 -3.22
C LEU A 277 -10.08 14.33 -2.65
N GLY A 278 -10.68 15.14 -3.53
CA GLY A 278 -11.77 16.07 -3.23
C GLY A 278 -13.15 15.41 -3.00
N LYS A 279 -13.21 14.06 -3.02
CA LYS A 279 -14.40 13.24 -2.74
C LYS A 279 -15.53 13.33 -3.79
N GLY A 280 -15.21 13.80 -5.00
CA GLY A 280 -16.10 14.13 -6.12
C GLY A 280 -16.64 12.98 -6.99
N LYS A 281 -16.44 11.69 -6.64
CA LYS A 281 -17.15 10.54 -7.25
C LYS A 281 -18.02 9.71 -6.28
N ILE A 282 -17.92 9.92 -4.96
CA ILE A 282 -18.49 9.00 -3.95
C ILE A 282 -19.59 9.68 -3.09
N GLY A 283 -20.01 10.89 -3.43
CA GLY A 283 -21.17 11.55 -2.83
C GLY A 283 -21.05 11.79 -1.31
N PHE A 284 -22.13 12.34 -0.75
CA PHE A 284 -22.28 12.76 0.65
C PHE A 284 -21.85 11.72 1.70
N LEU A 285 -21.88 10.42 1.36
CA LEU A 285 -21.52 9.30 2.25
C LEU A 285 -20.00 9.13 2.46
N SER A 286 -19.15 9.54 1.52
CA SER A 286 -17.68 9.45 1.65
C SER A 286 -17.04 10.58 2.46
N ARG A 287 -17.78 11.69 2.66
CA ARG A 287 -17.27 12.87 3.37
C ARG A 287 -16.86 12.54 4.81
N SER A 288 -17.55 11.60 5.45
CA SER A 288 -17.32 11.19 6.84
C SER A 288 -16.52 9.90 7.01
N LEU A 289 -16.24 9.15 5.93
CA LEU A 289 -15.77 7.78 6.10
C LEU A 289 -14.27 7.69 6.38
N ILE A 290 -13.37 8.31 5.60
CA ILE A 290 -11.90 8.24 5.81
C ILE A 290 -11.20 9.50 5.22
N ALA A 291 -10.05 9.88 5.78
CA ALA A 291 -9.31 11.10 5.43
C ALA A 291 -8.46 10.94 4.14
N THR A 292 -8.55 11.94 3.26
CA THR A 292 -7.82 12.08 1.98
C THR A 292 -7.22 13.48 1.84
N ASP A 293 -7.30 14.27 2.91
CA ASP A 293 -6.98 15.68 2.94
C ASP A 293 -5.49 15.94 2.77
N PHE A 294 -4.61 15.01 3.15
CA PHE A 294 -3.16 15.21 3.05
C PHE A 294 -2.66 15.42 1.62
N GLY A 295 -3.22 14.68 0.65
CA GLY A 295 -2.91 14.87 -0.77
C GLY A 295 -3.78 15.91 -1.48
N TYR A 296 -4.82 16.42 -0.81
CA TYR A 296 -5.81 17.33 -1.40
C TYR A 296 -5.57 18.79 -1.04
N LYS A 297 -5.25 19.07 0.23
CA LYS A 297 -5.11 20.42 0.78
C LYS A 297 -3.83 20.56 1.58
N LYS A 298 -3.28 21.77 1.56
CA LYS A 298 -2.05 22.13 2.26
C LYS A 298 -2.18 22.23 3.78
N ASP A 299 -3.39 22.45 4.30
CA ASP A 299 -3.63 22.66 5.74
C ASP A 299 -2.98 21.60 6.64
N LEU A 300 -3.15 20.32 6.31
CA LEU A 300 -2.58 19.22 7.10
C LEU A 300 -1.05 19.13 6.92
N PHE A 301 -0.52 19.41 5.73
CA PHE A 301 0.93 19.52 5.53
C PHE A 301 1.52 20.64 6.39
N ASP A 302 0.88 21.81 6.44
CA ASP A 302 1.30 22.95 7.25
C ASP A 302 1.19 22.69 8.75
N GLU A 303 0.22 21.89 9.18
CA GLU A 303 0.14 21.41 10.56
C GLU A 303 1.30 20.47 10.90
N LEU A 304 1.52 19.45 10.06
CA LEU A 304 2.48 18.38 10.33
C LEU A 304 3.94 18.81 10.17
N SER A 305 4.25 19.69 9.21
CA SER A 305 5.60 20.19 8.94
C SER A 305 6.22 20.95 10.12
N LYS A 306 5.39 21.48 11.04
CA LYS A 306 5.86 22.08 12.30
C LYS A 306 6.59 21.08 13.22
N ASN A 307 6.27 19.79 13.10
CA ASN A 307 6.82 18.72 13.92
C ASN A 307 7.67 17.74 13.11
N TYR A 308 7.36 17.54 11.83
CA TYR A 308 8.07 16.64 10.93
C TYR A 308 8.88 17.44 9.90
N THR A 309 10.12 17.79 10.26
CA THR A 309 11.03 18.58 9.41
C THR A 309 11.50 17.85 8.14
N PHE A 310 11.18 16.56 8.01
CA PHE A 310 11.48 15.76 6.82
C PHE A 310 10.37 15.80 5.76
N LEU A 311 9.26 16.52 6.01
CA LEU A 311 8.17 16.67 5.07
C LEU A 311 8.51 17.68 3.97
N GLU A 312 8.20 17.30 2.73
CA GLU A 312 8.34 18.14 1.56
C GLU A 312 7.11 17.97 0.66
N GLU A 313 6.84 18.96 -0.18
CA GLU A 313 5.69 18.91 -1.09
C GLU A 313 6.03 19.43 -2.49
N THR A 314 5.24 18.98 -3.47
CA THR A 314 5.10 19.63 -4.77
C THR A 314 3.62 19.81 -5.07
N ASP A 315 3.22 21.02 -5.43
CA ASP A 315 1.87 21.32 -5.89
C ASP A 315 1.62 20.76 -7.30
N PHE A 316 0.57 19.96 -7.45
CA PHE A 316 0.08 19.33 -8.68
C PHE A 316 -1.30 19.86 -9.11
N SER A 317 -1.79 20.92 -8.46
CA SER A 317 -3.07 21.57 -8.78
C SER A 317 -3.13 21.98 -10.27
N GLY A 318 -4.32 21.84 -10.85
CA GLY A 318 -4.57 21.90 -12.31
C GLY A 318 -4.61 20.53 -13.00
N GLN A 319 -4.19 19.45 -12.32
CA GLN A 319 -4.32 18.08 -12.82
C GLN A 319 -5.63 17.44 -12.35
N ASN A 320 -6.63 17.37 -13.22
CA ASN A 320 -7.98 16.84 -12.91
C ASN A 320 -8.08 15.29 -12.87
N SER A 321 -7.00 14.58 -12.51
CA SER A 321 -6.97 13.12 -12.51
C SER A 321 -6.27 12.54 -11.29
N HIS A 322 -6.86 11.48 -10.74
CA HIS A 322 -6.30 10.64 -9.68
C HIS A 322 -5.54 9.42 -10.22
N GLU A 323 -5.42 9.28 -11.54
CA GLU A 323 -4.74 8.11 -12.10
C GLU A 323 -3.24 8.17 -11.84
N PHE A 324 -2.67 7.07 -11.37
CA PHE A 324 -1.22 6.99 -11.10
C PHE A 324 -0.42 7.37 -12.35
N ARG A 325 -0.90 6.95 -13.53
CA ARG A 325 -0.32 7.28 -14.82
C ARG A 325 -0.12 8.79 -15.01
N GLU A 326 -1.12 9.59 -14.68
CA GLU A 326 -1.10 11.04 -14.90
C GLU A 326 -0.06 11.72 -14.00
N TYR A 327 0.02 11.32 -12.73
CA TYR A 327 1.05 11.83 -11.81
C TYR A 327 2.46 11.51 -12.28
N ILE A 328 2.74 10.28 -12.75
CA ILE A 328 4.10 9.91 -13.20
C ILE A 328 4.46 10.44 -14.58
N THR A 329 3.50 10.88 -15.39
CA THR A 329 3.76 11.54 -16.68
C THR A 329 3.82 13.05 -16.58
N ASN A 330 3.39 13.64 -15.45
CA ASN A 330 3.51 15.05 -15.19
C ASN A 330 5.00 15.48 -15.15
N PRO A 331 5.41 16.56 -15.83
CA PRO A 331 6.79 17.06 -15.78
C PRO A 331 7.29 17.36 -14.35
N LYS A 332 6.39 17.71 -13.44
CA LYS A 332 6.72 17.92 -12.01
C LYS A 332 7.25 16.65 -11.36
N PHE A 333 6.80 15.45 -11.76
CA PHE A 333 7.35 14.20 -11.26
C PHE A 333 8.84 14.02 -11.61
N ILE A 334 9.26 14.43 -12.80
CA ILE A 334 10.68 14.42 -13.19
C ILE A 334 11.49 15.37 -12.30
N THR A 335 10.91 16.51 -11.92
CA THR A 335 11.54 17.46 -10.99
C THR A 335 11.75 16.82 -9.62
N ILE A 336 10.72 16.15 -9.07
CA ILE A 336 10.86 15.37 -7.83
C ILE A 336 11.98 14.33 -7.98
N LEU A 337 11.98 13.54 -9.05
CA LEU A 337 13.02 12.53 -9.27
C LEU A 337 14.44 13.13 -9.30
N LYS A 338 14.62 14.36 -9.82
CA LYS A 338 15.93 15.05 -9.79
C LYS A 338 16.38 15.36 -8.37
N GLU A 339 15.49 15.82 -7.51
CA GLU A 339 15.79 16.11 -6.09
C GLU A 339 16.22 14.87 -5.31
N PHE A 340 15.71 13.69 -5.69
CA PHE A 340 16.09 12.40 -5.11
C PHE A 340 17.28 11.73 -5.80
N LYS A 341 17.88 12.38 -6.81
CA LYS A 341 18.96 11.82 -7.66
C LYS A 341 18.54 10.49 -8.32
N LEU A 342 17.27 10.42 -8.69
CA LEU A 342 16.65 9.28 -9.36
C LEU A 342 16.32 9.55 -10.84
N ALA A 343 16.29 10.80 -11.30
CA ALA A 343 16.00 11.11 -12.70
C ALA A 343 17.11 10.64 -13.66
N LYS A 344 16.73 10.31 -14.90
CA LYS A 344 17.66 10.06 -16.02
C LYS A 344 18.41 11.30 -16.47
#